data_AF-B9IXC2-F1
#
_entry.id   AF-B9IXC2-F1
#
_cell.length_a   1.000
_cell.length_b   1.000
_cell.length_c   1.000
_cell.angle_alpha   90.00
_cell.angle_beta   90.00
_cell.angle_gamma   90.00
#
_symmetry.space_group_name_H-M   'P 1'
#
loop_
_entity.id
_entity.type
_entity.pdbx_description
1 polymer ?
#
loop_
_entity_poly.entity_id
_entity_poly.type
_entity_poly.pdbx_seq_one_letter_code
_entity_poly.pdbx_strand_id
1 'polypeptide(L)'
;MKRIKKLGTTMIATVIAMGIFSLPVSAHVTVKPATSDIGSWETYTIKVPVEKNVATTKVTLKIPSGVEFQQYEPVPGWKSKKIVPEK
;
A
#
# COMPACT_ATOMS: atom_id res chain seq x y z
N MET A 1 -28.29 41.96 -10.78
CA MET A 1 -26.99 41.58 -11.38
C MET A 1 -25.85 41.39 -10.36
N LYS A 2 -25.56 42.34 -9.45
CA LYS A 2 -24.44 42.21 -8.49
C LYS A 2 -24.52 40.99 -7.56
N ARG A 3 -25.72 40.59 -7.12
CA ARG A 3 -25.93 39.39 -6.26
C ARG A 3 -25.75 38.06 -7.02
N ILE A 4 -26.19 37.99 -8.27
CA ILE A 4 -25.99 36.82 -9.15
C ILE A 4 -24.51 36.63 -9.49
N LYS A 5 -23.79 37.73 -9.76
CA LYS A 5 -22.33 37.71 -9.95
C LYS A 5 -21.59 37.23 -8.69
N LYS A 6 -21.99 37.69 -7.49
CA LYS A 6 -21.45 37.20 -6.21
C LYS A 6 -21.71 35.72 -5.99
N LEU A 7 -22.92 35.23 -6.29
CA LEU A 7 -23.29 33.82 -6.11
C LEU A 7 -22.49 32.89 -7.04
N GLY A 8 -22.28 33.31 -8.30
CA GLY A 8 -21.41 32.58 -9.23
C GLY A 8 -19.96 32.52 -8.76
N THR A 9 -19.40 33.62 -8.26
CA THR A 9 -18.03 33.64 -7.72
C THR A 9 -17.87 32.74 -6.48
N THR A 10 -18.86 32.73 -5.57
CA THR A 10 -18.82 31.86 -4.38
C THR A 10 -18.89 30.38 -4.77
N MET A 11 -19.73 30.01 -5.73
CA MET A 11 -19.87 28.62 -6.18
C MET A 11 -18.59 28.07 -6.82
N ILE A 12 -17.92 28.89 -7.65
CA ILE A 12 -16.62 28.53 -8.26
C ILE A 12 -15.55 28.35 -7.18
N ALA A 13 -15.49 29.24 -6.20
CA ALA A 13 -14.54 29.14 -5.09
C ALA A 13 -14.74 27.87 -4.26
N THR A 14 -15.99 27.47 -4.00
CA THR A 14 -16.30 26.23 -3.27
C THR A 14 -15.88 24.97 -4.03
N VAL A 15 -16.10 24.93 -5.35
CA VAL A 15 -15.68 23.78 -6.18
C VAL A 15 -14.16 23.64 -6.22
N ILE A 16 -13.44 24.76 -6.38
CA ILE A 16 -11.97 24.77 -6.33
C ILE A 16 -11.48 24.31 -4.96
N ALA A 17 -12.10 24.78 -3.88
CA ALA A 17 -11.76 24.39 -2.51
C ALA A 17 -12.04 22.90 -2.23
N MET A 18 -13.02 22.28 -2.87
CA MET A 18 -13.27 20.83 -2.73
C MET A 18 -12.26 19.98 -3.52
N GLY A 19 -11.83 20.44 -4.71
CA GLY A 19 -10.89 19.69 -5.56
C GLY A 19 -9.49 19.51 -4.97
N ILE A 20 -9.05 20.42 -4.09
CA ILE A 20 -7.73 20.35 -3.41
C ILE A 20 -7.66 19.30 -2.29
N PHE A 21 -8.78 18.70 -1.86
CA PHE A 21 -8.80 17.67 -0.81
C PHE A 21 -8.77 16.22 -1.34
N SER A 22 -8.59 16.01 -2.64
CA SER A 22 -8.37 14.68 -3.20
C SER A 22 -6.94 14.18 -2.89
N LEU A 23 -6.66 13.89 -1.63
CA LEU A 23 -5.42 13.23 -1.23
C LEU A 23 -5.45 11.78 -1.72
N PRO A 24 -4.41 11.29 -2.42
CA PRO A 24 -4.33 9.90 -2.83
C PRO A 24 -4.21 9.02 -1.58
N VAL A 25 -5.13 8.07 -1.41
CA VAL A 25 -5.01 6.99 -0.42
C VAL A 25 -3.97 5.97 -0.91
N SER A 26 -2.70 6.34 -0.84
CA SER A 26 -1.59 5.46 -1.23
C SER A 26 -1.17 4.58 -0.05
N ALA A 27 -1.97 3.53 0.19
CA ALA A 27 -1.83 2.62 1.32
C ALA A 27 -1.67 1.15 0.89
N HIS A 28 -1.60 0.90 -0.42
CA HIS A 28 -1.51 -0.46 -0.96
C HIS A 28 -0.12 -1.07 -0.73
N VAL A 29 -0.10 -2.33 -0.30
CA VAL A 29 1.11 -3.14 -0.27
C VAL A 29 1.60 -3.33 -1.71
N THR A 30 2.90 -3.17 -1.95
CA THR A 30 3.50 -3.43 -3.26
C THR A 30 4.50 -4.57 -3.18
N VAL A 31 4.54 -5.37 -4.25
CA VAL A 31 5.46 -6.49 -4.42
C VAL A 31 6.23 -6.28 -5.71
N LYS A 32 7.55 -6.40 -5.67
CA LYS A 32 8.43 -6.32 -6.84
C LYS A 32 9.35 -7.53 -6.89
N PRO A 33 9.61 -8.14 -8.07
CA PRO A 33 9.00 -7.81 -9.36
C PRO A 33 7.48 -8.06 -9.39
N ALA A 34 6.77 -7.39 -10.29
CA ALA A 34 5.30 -7.49 -10.40
C ALA A 34 4.85 -8.74 -11.16
N THR A 35 5.78 -9.36 -11.89
CA THR A 35 5.62 -10.58 -12.67
C THR A 35 6.86 -11.45 -12.43
N SER A 36 6.70 -12.75 -12.58
CA SER A 36 7.73 -13.74 -12.30
C SER A 36 8.04 -14.56 -13.54
N ASP A 37 9.30 -14.94 -13.72
CA ASP A 37 9.67 -15.90 -14.76
C ASP A 37 9.39 -17.35 -14.31
N ILE A 38 8.98 -18.19 -15.26
CA ILE A 38 8.60 -19.58 -14.98
C ILE A 38 9.84 -20.41 -14.62
N GLY A 39 9.79 -21.08 -13.47
CA GLY A 39 10.85 -22.00 -13.03
C GLY A 39 12.10 -21.31 -12.49
N SER A 40 12.07 -20.00 -12.31
CA SER A 40 13.19 -19.20 -11.81
C SER A 40 13.11 -18.98 -10.30
N TRP A 41 14.26 -18.86 -9.66
CA TRP A 41 14.38 -18.31 -8.31
C TRP A 41 14.46 -16.80 -8.37
N GLU A 42 13.59 -16.10 -7.64
CA GLU A 42 13.54 -14.64 -7.64
C GLU A 42 13.46 -14.09 -6.21
N THR A 43 14.11 -12.95 -6.00
CA THR A 43 14.00 -12.19 -4.75
C THR A 43 12.91 -11.15 -4.89
N TYR A 44 11.93 -11.22 -3.99
CA TYR A 44 10.83 -10.25 -3.94
C TYR A 44 11.03 -9.22 -2.85
N THR A 45 10.81 -7.95 -3.19
CA THR A 45 10.74 -6.84 -2.23
C THR A 45 9.28 -6.50 -1.98
N ILE A 46 8.88 -6.54 -0.71
CA ILE A 46 7.52 -6.19 -0.28
C ILE A 46 7.58 -4.89 0.50
N LYS A 47 6.82 -3.87 0.09
CA LYS A 47 6.67 -2.61 0.82
C LYS A 47 5.29 -2.52 1.44
N VAL A 48 5.25 -2.38 2.76
CA VAL A 48 4.02 -2.26 3.55
C VAL A 48 3.97 -0.87 4.17
N PRO A 49 3.11 0.04 3.67
CA PRO A 49 2.94 1.36 4.27
C PRO A 49 2.18 1.29 5.60
N VAL A 50 2.33 2.33 6.42
CA VAL A 50 1.56 2.49 7.66
C VAL A 50 0.38 3.43 7.36
N GLU A 51 -0.85 2.94 7.48
CA GLU A 51 -2.06 3.70 7.07
C GLU A 51 -2.62 4.61 8.16
N LYS A 52 -2.07 4.55 9.37
CA LYS A 52 -2.59 5.21 10.58
C LYS A 52 -1.46 5.79 11.41
N ASN A 53 -1.80 6.58 12.44
CA ASN A 53 -0.83 7.11 13.41
C ASN A 53 -0.28 6.05 14.40
N VAL A 54 -0.41 4.75 14.07
CA VAL A 54 0.06 3.62 14.86
C VAL A 54 0.91 2.72 13.96
N ALA A 55 2.10 2.34 14.43
CA ALA A 55 3.06 1.59 13.63
C ALA A 55 2.58 0.16 13.31
N THR A 56 2.94 -0.33 12.12
CA THR A 56 2.80 -1.75 11.78
C THR A 56 3.80 -2.57 12.59
N THR A 57 3.30 -3.47 13.43
CA THR A 57 4.13 -4.31 14.33
C THR A 57 4.23 -5.76 13.90
N LYS A 58 3.40 -6.20 12.95
CA LYS A 58 3.38 -7.58 12.44
C LYS A 58 2.99 -7.60 10.97
N VAL A 59 3.70 -8.42 10.19
CA VAL A 59 3.36 -8.75 8.80
C VAL A 59 3.28 -10.26 8.68
N THR A 60 2.32 -10.77 7.91
CA THR A 60 2.20 -12.21 7.62
C THR A 60 2.11 -12.37 6.11
N LEU A 61 3.14 -13.00 5.55
CA LEU A 61 3.19 -13.32 4.13
C LEU A 61 2.66 -14.74 3.92
N LYS A 62 1.66 -14.88 3.05
CA LYS A 62 1.17 -16.18 2.59
C LYS A 62 1.86 -16.50 1.27
N ILE A 63 2.62 -17.60 1.26
CA ILE A 63 3.21 -18.12 0.03
C ILE A 63 2.12 -18.93 -0.68
N PRO A 64 1.83 -18.65 -1.97
CA PRO A 64 0.82 -19.37 -2.71
C PRO A 64 1.22 -20.84 -2.93
N SER A 65 0.23 -21.70 -3.15
CA SER A 65 0.47 -23.11 -3.48
C SER A 65 1.29 -23.25 -4.75
N GLY A 66 2.25 -24.19 -4.77
CA GLY A 66 3.12 -24.42 -5.92
C GLY A 66 4.34 -23.49 -6.01
N VAL A 67 4.51 -22.57 -5.05
CA VAL A 67 5.72 -21.74 -4.92
C VAL A 67 6.50 -22.16 -3.68
N GLU A 68 7.81 -22.32 -3.85
CA GLU A 68 8.71 -22.67 -2.76
C GLU A 68 9.33 -21.42 -2.12
N PHE A 69 9.45 -21.45 -0.80
CA PHE A 69 10.13 -20.41 -0.04
C PHE A 69 11.54 -20.85 0.32
N GLN A 70 12.54 -20.10 -0.16
CA GLN A 70 13.94 -20.37 0.14
C GLN A 70 14.38 -19.67 1.43
N GLN A 71 14.38 -18.33 1.43
CA GLN A 71 14.87 -17.51 2.55
C GLN A 71 14.30 -16.08 2.49
N TYR A 72 14.55 -15.32 3.54
CA TYR A 72 14.21 -13.90 3.64
C TYR A 72 15.42 -13.12 4.16
N GLU A 73 15.47 -11.83 3.85
CA GLU A 73 16.45 -10.92 4.43
C GLU A 73 16.03 -10.52 5.86
N PRO A 74 16.87 -10.74 6.88
CA PRO A 74 16.56 -10.31 8.25
C PRO A 74 16.46 -8.78 8.34
N VAL A 75 15.34 -8.27 8.88
CA VAL A 75 15.15 -6.84 9.12
C VAL A 75 15.55 -6.52 10.57
N PRO A 76 16.48 -5.57 10.81
CA PRO A 76 16.89 -5.19 12.16
C PRO A 76 15.69 -4.79 13.04
N GLY A 77 15.64 -5.32 14.27
CA GLY A 77 14.55 -5.07 15.21
C GLY A 77 13.28 -5.91 15.00
N TRP A 78 13.20 -6.71 13.93
CA TRP A 78 12.07 -7.59 13.66
C TRP A 78 12.37 -9.04 14.01
N LYS A 79 11.43 -9.69 14.71
CA LYS A 79 11.45 -11.15 14.90
C LYS A 79 10.66 -11.81 13.79
N SER A 80 11.23 -12.88 13.24
CA SER A 80 10.68 -13.63 12.11
C SER A 80 10.45 -15.08 12.53
N LYS A 81 9.31 -15.63 12.13
CA LYS A 81 8.92 -17.02 12.41
C LYS A 81 8.29 -17.60 11.16
N LYS A 82 8.84 -18.70 10.66
CA LYS A 82 8.18 -19.49 9.61
C LYS A 82 6.96 -20.17 10.24
N ILE A 83 5.78 -19.86 9.72
CA ILE A 83 4.52 -20.50 10.12
C ILE A 83 4.17 -21.42 8.96
N VAL A 84 4.33 -22.73 9.16
CA VAL A 84 3.85 -23.75 8.22
C VAL A 84 2.45 -24.14 8.70
N PRO A 85 1.38 -23.87 7.94
CA PRO A 85 0.06 -24.36 8.31
C PRO A 85 0.10 -25.89 8.40
N GLU A 86 -0.45 -26.43 9.48
CA GLU A 86 -0.68 -27.86 9.63
C GLU A 86 -1.67 -28.30 8.53
N LYS A 87 -1.41 -29.46 7.91
CA LYS A 87 -2.21 -29.97 6.80
C LYS A 87 -3.64 -30.27 7.21
#